data_AF-B5VQX9-F1
#
_entry.id   AF-B5VQX9-F1
#
_cell.length_a   1.000
_cell.length_b   1.000
_cell.length_c   1.000
_cell.angle_alpha   90.00
_cell.angle_beta   90.00
_cell.angle_gamma   90.00
#
_symmetry.space_group_name_H-M   'P 1'
#
loop_
_entity.id
_entity.type
_entity.pdbx_description
1 polymer ?
#
loop_
_entity_poly.entity_id
_entity_poly.type
_entity_poly.pdbx_seq_one_letter_code
_entity_poly.pdbx_strand_id
1 'polypeptide(L)'
;AASSATGSIYGDLADFSGPYEKFEDGTIPCGQFPSGQGVIPISWLDEGSWSGVENTDTSTGGSCKEGSYCSYACQPGMSKTQWPSDQPSDGRSIGGLLCKDGYLYRSNTDTDYLCEWGVDAAYVVSELSDDVAICRTDYPGTENMVIPTYVQAGDSLPLTVVDQDTYYTWQGLKTSAQYYVNNAGISVEDACVWGSSSSGVGNWAPLNFGAGSSDGVAYLSLIPNPNNGNALNFNVKIVAADDSSTVNGECIYENGSFSGGSDGCTVSVTAGKAKFVLYN
;
A
#
# COMPACT_ATOMS: atom_id res chain seq x y z
N ALA A 1 -25.64 20.02 2.54
CA ALA A 1 -25.25 19.32 1.31
C ALA A 1 -23.88 18.73 1.57
N ALA A 2 -23.79 17.42 1.80
CA ALA A 2 -22.51 16.75 1.97
C ALA A 2 -21.85 16.69 0.60
N SER A 3 -20.72 17.37 0.43
CA SER A 3 -19.86 17.17 -0.72
C SER A 3 -19.25 15.78 -0.58
N SER A 4 -19.84 14.80 -1.27
CA SER A 4 -19.23 13.49 -1.46
C SER A 4 -17.84 13.71 -2.08
N ALA A 5 -16.79 13.36 -1.34
CA ALA A 5 -15.42 13.37 -1.82
C ALA A 5 -15.29 12.44 -3.04
N THR A 6 -15.30 13.00 -4.25
CA THR A 6 -15.00 12.28 -5.49
C THR A 6 -13.48 12.30 -5.69
N GLY A 7 -12.76 11.52 -4.88
CA GLY A 7 -11.34 11.22 -5.12
C GLY A 7 -11.20 9.95 -5.94
N SER A 8 -10.34 9.95 -6.94
CA SER A 8 -9.98 8.73 -7.68
C SER A 8 -9.01 7.89 -6.86
N ILE A 9 -9.02 6.55 -7.03
CA ILE A 9 -8.01 5.65 -6.45
C ILE A 9 -6.58 5.93 -6.96
N TYR A 10 -6.45 6.71 -8.04
CA TYR A 10 -5.17 7.15 -8.61
C TYR A 10 -4.63 8.43 -7.96
N GLY A 11 -5.39 9.09 -7.09
CA GLY A 11 -4.99 10.35 -6.46
C GLY A 11 -5.16 11.58 -7.35
N ASP A 12 -4.66 12.71 -6.83
CA ASP A 12 -4.75 14.04 -7.41
C ASP A 12 -3.38 14.68 -7.67
N LEU A 13 -2.29 14.05 -7.20
CA LEU A 13 -0.92 14.52 -7.39
C LEU A 13 -0.25 13.81 -8.57
N ALA A 14 0.57 14.54 -9.31
CA ALA A 14 1.51 13.91 -10.24
C ALA A 14 2.58 13.11 -9.47
N ASP A 15 3.08 12.04 -10.09
CA ASP A 15 4.13 11.20 -9.51
C ASP A 15 5.29 12.03 -8.95
N PHE A 16 5.66 11.74 -7.69
CA PHE A 16 6.75 12.39 -6.95
C PHE A 16 6.63 13.92 -6.88
N SER A 17 5.41 14.44 -6.89
CA SER A 17 5.09 15.85 -6.71
C SER A 17 4.15 16.05 -5.51
N GLY A 18 4.33 17.15 -4.76
CA GLY A 18 3.54 17.42 -3.57
C GLY A 18 3.71 16.36 -2.46
N PRO A 19 2.83 16.33 -1.46
CA PRO A 19 1.70 17.24 -1.22
C PRO A 19 2.15 18.68 -0.91
N TYR A 20 1.22 19.63 -1.02
CA TYR A 20 1.50 21.07 -0.86
C TYR A 20 0.67 21.74 0.24
N GLU A 21 -0.47 21.16 0.61
CA GLU A 21 -1.35 21.67 1.66
C GLU A 21 -1.19 20.85 2.95
N LYS A 22 -0.93 21.55 4.05
CA LYS A 22 -0.80 20.94 5.38
C LYS A 22 -2.17 20.54 5.92
N PHE A 23 -2.23 19.45 6.65
CA PHE A 23 -3.42 19.06 7.39
C PHE A 23 -3.62 19.96 8.61
N GLU A 24 -4.85 20.45 8.82
CA GLU A 24 -5.21 21.28 9.97
C GLU A 24 -6.07 20.49 10.95
N ASP A 25 -5.49 20.21 12.12
CA ASP A 25 -6.13 19.47 13.21
C ASP A 25 -7.43 20.15 13.68
N GLY A 26 -8.47 19.36 13.95
CA GLY A 26 -9.72 19.85 14.53
C GLY A 26 -10.66 20.58 13.55
N THR A 27 -10.39 20.52 12.25
CA THR A 27 -11.19 21.22 11.22
C THR A 27 -12.18 20.32 10.48
N ILE A 28 -11.86 19.03 10.35
CA ILE A 28 -12.66 18.07 9.59
C ILE A 28 -13.44 17.18 10.56
N PRO A 29 -14.79 17.10 10.48
CA PRO A 29 -15.58 16.21 11.34
C PRO A 29 -15.21 14.74 11.12
N CYS A 30 -15.25 13.90 12.15
CA CYS A 30 -14.86 12.48 12.02
C CYS A 30 -15.66 11.69 10.98
N GLY A 31 -16.92 12.08 10.74
CA GLY A 31 -17.78 11.48 9.72
C GLY A 31 -17.48 11.92 8.29
N GLN A 32 -16.46 12.77 8.07
CA GLN A 32 -16.06 13.28 6.77
C GLN A 32 -14.65 12.79 6.42
N PHE A 33 -14.51 12.17 5.25
CA PHE A 33 -13.23 11.68 4.74
C PHE A 33 -12.38 12.82 4.13
N PRO A 34 -11.10 12.97 4.50
CA PRO A 34 -10.23 14.08 4.07
C PRO A 34 -9.50 13.76 2.75
N SER A 35 -10.23 13.60 1.64
CA SER A 35 -9.61 13.32 0.33
C SER A 35 -8.79 14.49 -0.23
N GLY A 36 -7.78 14.17 -1.05
CA GLY A 36 -6.90 15.14 -1.73
C GLY A 36 -5.49 15.15 -1.13
N GLN A 37 -4.56 15.87 -1.77
CA GLN A 37 -3.15 15.89 -1.36
C GLN A 37 -2.54 14.47 -1.28
N GLY A 38 -2.94 13.61 -2.20
CA GLY A 38 -2.54 12.20 -2.24
C GLY A 38 -3.43 11.25 -1.44
N VAL A 39 -4.33 11.73 -0.58
CA VAL A 39 -5.28 10.87 0.16
C VAL A 39 -6.40 10.40 -0.77
N ILE A 40 -6.58 9.08 -0.88
CA ILE A 40 -7.56 8.45 -1.76
C ILE A 40 -8.65 7.71 -0.96
N PRO A 41 -9.92 7.74 -1.41
CA PRO A 41 -11.00 7.04 -0.74
C PRO A 41 -11.02 5.54 -1.07
N ILE A 42 -11.32 4.71 -0.06
CA ILE A 42 -11.60 3.27 -0.22
C ILE A 42 -13.10 3.02 0.01
N SER A 43 -13.90 3.15 -1.04
CA SER A 43 -15.37 3.21 -0.92
C SER A 43 -16.07 1.85 -0.81
N TRP A 44 -15.38 0.74 -1.04
CA TRP A 44 -15.98 -0.60 -1.11
C TRP A 44 -15.90 -1.41 0.18
N LEU A 45 -15.29 -0.88 1.26
CA LEU A 45 -15.15 -1.60 2.53
C LEU A 45 -16.30 -1.36 3.53
N ASP A 46 -17.31 -0.54 3.18
CA ASP A 46 -18.36 -0.08 4.10
C ASP A 46 -17.84 0.67 5.35
N GLU A 47 -16.61 1.19 5.28
CA GLU A 47 -15.94 1.95 6.36
C GLU A 47 -15.89 3.45 6.06
N GLY A 48 -16.85 4.00 5.31
CA GLY A 48 -16.93 5.45 5.09
C GLY A 48 -15.72 6.04 4.36
N SER A 49 -15.14 5.30 3.40
CA SER A 49 -13.92 5.64 2.63
C SER A 49 -12.58 5.41 3.34
N TRP A 50 -12.58 5.02 4.62
CA TRP A 50 -11.38 4.66 5.36
C TRP A 50 -10.83 3.30 4.88
N SER A 51 -9.52 3.10 4.95
CA SER A 51 -8.88 1.80 4.69
C SER A 51 -9.02 0.83 5.86
N GLY A 52 -9.25 1.38 7.05
CA GLY A 52 -9.42 0.64 8.28
C GLY A 52 -9.82 1.57 9.42
N VAL A 53 -10.67 1.11 10.34
CA VAL A 53 -10.99 1.84 11.57
C VAL A 53 -10.62 0.99 12.78
N GLU A 54 -9.69 1.45 13.60
CA GLU A 54 -9.33 0.82 14.87
C GLU A 54 -10.07 1.51 16.02
N ASN A 55 -10.86 0.76 16.78
CA ASN A 55 -11.70 1.29 17.86
C ASN A 55 -11.04 1.15 19.24
N THR A 56 -11.51 1.95 20.21
CA THR A 56 -10.99 1.94 21.60
C THR A 56 -11.13 0.59 22.32
N ASP A 57 -12.04 -0.27 21.84
CA ASP A 57 -12.28 -1.62 22.37
C ASP A 57 -11.49 -2.70 21.61
N THR A 58 -10.51 -2.33 20.80
CA THR A 58 -9.66 -3.19 19.95
C THR A 58 -10.37 -3.87 18.78
N SER A 59 -11.65 -3.56 18.55
CA SER A 59 -12.36 -4.02 17.36
C SER A 59 -11.97 -3.18 16.14
N THR A 60 -11.92 -3.81 14.96
CA THR A 60 -11.68 -3.14 13.69
C THR A 60 -12.98 -2.96 12.89
N GLY A 61 -13.04 -1.91 12.08
CA GLY A 61 -14.09 -1.62 11.12
C GLY A 61 -15.20 -0.71 11.63
N GLY A 62 -16.18 -0.47 10.76
CA GLY A 62 -17.29 0.45 10.99
C GLY A 62 -16.93 1.90 10.64
N SER A 63 -17.66 2.85 11.23
CA SER A 63 -17.46 4.28 10.96
C SER A 63 -16.41 4.90 11.90
N CYS A 64 -15.64 5.85 11.38
CA CYS A 64 -14.77 6.70 12.18
C CYS A 64 -15.58 7.49 13.23
N LYS A 65 -15.31 7.23 14.51
CA LYS A 65 -16.05 7.76 15.65
C LYS A 65 -15.10 8.10 16.79
N GLU A 66 -15.62 8.78 17.81
CA GLU A 66 -14.83 9.28 18.95
C GLU A 66 -13.90 8.20 19.53
N GLY A 67 -12.61 8.54 19.62
CA GLY A 67 -11.56 7.67 20.13
C GLY A 67 -10.99 6.67 19.12
N SER A 68 -11.59 6.50 17.94
CA SER A 68 -11.06 5.62 16.90
C SER A 68 -9.87 6.23 16.19
N TYR A 69 -8.95 5.37 15.76
CA TYR A 69 -7.95 5.69 14.74
C TYR A 69 -8.49 5.30 13.37
N CYS A 70 -8.61 6.28 12.49
CA CYS A 70 -9.24 6.16 11.18
C CYS A 70 -8.16 6.16 10.11
N SER A 71 -7.80 4.96 9.68
CA SER A 71 -6.74 4.67 8.72
C SER A 71 -7.20 5.01 7.31
N TYR A 72 -6.33 5.62 6.50
CA TYR A 72 -6.63 6.06 5.13
C TYR A 72 -5.57 5.59 4.14
N ALA A 73 -5.95 5.52 2.87
CA ALA A 73 -5.04 5.20 1.79
C ALA A 73 -4.42 6.46 1.17
N CYS A 74 -3.21 6.31 0.67
CA CYS A 74 -2.56 7.29 -0.20
C CYS A 74 -2.45 6.70 -1.61
N GLN A 75 -2.39 7.58 -2.62
CA GLN A 75 -2.25 7.19 -4.01
C GLN A 75 -1.02 6.30 -4.27
N PRO A 76 -1.00 5.53 -5.39
CA PRO A 76 0.13 4.69 -5.75
C PRO A 76 1.47 5.44 -5.65
N GLY A 77 2.48 4.76 -5.09
CA GLY A 77 3.80 5.35 -4.81
C GLY A 77 3.91 6.10 -3.47
N MET A 78 2.79 6.40 -2.79
CA MET A 78 2.77 7.11 -1.52
C MET A 78 2.45 6.21 -0.31
N SER A 79 2.84 6.64 0.87
CA SER A 79 2.52 6.07 2.17
C SER A 79 1.80 7.09 3.03
N LYS A 80 0.94 6.60 3.92
CA LYS A 80 0.37 7.44 4.99
C LYS A 80 1.48 7.92 5.90
N THR A 81 1.24 8.93 6.72
CA THR A 81 2.24 9.46 7.67
C THR A 81 1.76 9.45 9.12
N GLN A 82 0.52 9.01 9.34
CA GLN A 82 -0.19 9.17 10.60
C GLN A 82 -0.26 7.84 11.35
N TRP A 83 0.41 7.77 12.49
CA TRP A 83 0.34 6.72 13.50
C TRP A 83 0.79 7.30 14.85
N PRO A 84 0.20 6.88 15.98
CA PRO A 84 0.68 7.31 17.29
C PRO A 84 2.09 6.74 17.57
N SER A 85 2.92 7.49 18.28
CA SER A 85 4.21 7.01 18.79
C SER A 85 4.04 5.87 19.80
N ASP A 86 2.97 5.94 20.61
CA ASP A 86 2.58 4.88 21.53
C ASP A 86 1.79 3.80 20.78
N GLN A 87 2.45 2.69 20.50
CA GLN A 87 1.86 1.51 19.85
C GLN A 87 1.46 0.46 20.91
N PRO A 88 0.41 -0.35 20.64
CA PRO A 88 0.01 -1.43 21.54
C PRO A 88 1.14 -2.43 21.82
N SER A 89 1.26 -2.87 23.08
CA SER A 89 2.27 -3.86 23.49
C SER A 89 1.94 -5.30 23.05
N ASP A 90 0.75 -5.53 22.50
CA ASP A 90 0.26 -6.83 22.04
C ASP A 90 0.72 -7.19 20.63
N GLY A 91 1.53 -6.32 20.00
CA GLY A 91 2.13 -6.53 18.68
C GLY A 91 1.30 -5.98 17.53
N ARG A 92 0.09 -5.47 17.77
CA ARG A 92 -0.67 -4.78 16.74
C ARG A 92 -0.01 -3.46 16.35
N SER A 93 -0.14 -3.08 15.08
CA SER A 93 0.08 -1.70 14.67
C SER A 93 -1.22 -0.90 14.72
N ILE A 94 -1.12 0.40 14.96
CA ILE A 94 -2.22 1.36 14.84
C ILE A 94 -1.74 2.51 13.98
N GLY A 95 -2.58 2.91 13.02
CA GLY A 95 -2.34 4.03 12.12
C GLY A 95 -3.63 4.75 11.76
N GLY A 96 -3.51 5.95 11.21
CA GLY A 96 -4.62 6.81 10.84
C GLY A 96 -4.77 8.07 11.69
N LEU A 97 -5.77 8.87 11.34
CA LEU A 97 -6.13 10.08 12.08
C LEU A 97 -6.93 9.71 13.34
N LEU A 98 -6.72 10.40 14.44
CA LEU A 98 -7.50 10.22 15.66
C LEU A 98 -8.79 11.03 15.56
N CYS A 99 -9.94 10.39 15.75
CA CYS A 99 -11.18 11.11 16.00
C CYS A 99 -11.24 11.54 17.47
N LYS A 100 -11.25 12.86 17.70
CA LYS A 100 -11.27 13.45 19.04
C LYS A 100 -12.15 14.70 19.05
N ASP A 101 -13.00 14.84 20.06
CA ASP A 101 -13.93 15.96 20.19
C ASP A 101 -14.84 16.14 18.95
N GLY A 102 -15.13 15.04 18.24
CA GLY A 102 -15.92 15.03 17.00
C GLY A 102 -15.17 15.47 15.73
N TYR A 103 -13.87 15.75 15.80
CA TYR A 103 -13.04 16.15 14.66
C TYR A 103 -11.80 15.25 14.50
N LEU A 104 -11.20 15.26 13.31
CA LEU A 104 -9.99 14.54 12.97
C LEU A 104 -8.74 15.31 13.44
N TYR A 105 -7.81 14.60 14.04
CA TYR A 105 -6.51 15.08 14.49
C TYR A 105 -5.40 14.16 13.99
N ARG A 106 -4.25 14.73 13.64
CA ARG A 106 -3.01 13.98 13.41
C ARG A 106 -2.67 13.14 14.64
N SER A 107 -2.32 11.89 14.39
CA SER A 107 -1.76 10.99 15.40
C SER A 107 -0.23 11.05 15.43
N ASN A 108 0.38 11.56 14.35
CA ASN A 108 1.80 11.86 14.24
C ASN A 108 2.01 13.34 13.90
N THR A 109 2.57 14.11 14.82
CA THR A 109 2.86 15.54 14.63
C THR A 109 4.24 15.83 14.05
N ASP A 110 5.07 14.81 13.79
CA ASP A 110 6.39 14.98 13.16
C ASP A 110 6.29 15.34 11.68
N THR A 111 5.09 15.28 11.12
CA THR A 111 4.76 15.65 9.74
C THR A 111 3.47 16.46 9.68
N ASP A 112 3.42 17.40 8.74
CA ASP A 112 2.25 18.25 8.49
C ASP A 112 1.35 17.71 7.37
N TYR A 113 1.76 16.66 6.67
CA TYR A 113 1.07 16.13 5.50
C TYR A 113 0.59 14.71 5.76
N LEU A 114 -0.58 14.33 5.24
CA LEU A 114 -1.14 12.98 5.44
C LEU A 114 -0.45 11.90 4.60
N CYS A 115 0.04 12.26 3.41
CA CYS A 115 0.72 11.32 2.53
C CYS A 115 2.15 11.80 2.25
N GLU A 116 3.08 10.86 2.12
CA GLU A 116 4.43 11.12 1.66
C GLU A 116 4.83 10.12 0.57
N TRP A 117 5.72 10.52 -0.33
CA TRP A 117 6.25 9.63 -1.36
C TRP A 117 7.22 8.61 -0.75
N GLY A 118 7.14 7.37 -1.20
CA GLY A 118 8.22 6.41 -1.00
C GLY A 118 9.47 6.79 -1.82
N VAL A 119 10.52 5.99 -1.71
CA VAL A 119 11.70 6.14 -2.56
C VAL A 119 11.32 5.87 -4.02
N ASP A 120 11.72 6.76 -4.91
CA ASP A 120 11.50 6.64 -6.36
C ASP A 120 12.42 5.56 -6.98
N ALA A 121 12.08 4.30 -6.72
CA ALA A 121 12.91 3.14 -7.07
C ALA A 121 12.13 1.99 -7.73
N ALA A 122 10.79 1.96 -7.68
CA ALA A 122 10.01 0.87 -8.23
C ALA A 122 8.71 1.32 -8.90
N TYR A 123 8.43 0.70 -10.05
CA TYR A 123 7.18 0.84 -10.79
C TYR A 123 6.62 -0.55 -11.11
N VAL A 124 5.31 -0.65 -11.27
CA VAL A 124 4.66 -1.78 -11.91
C VAL A 124 4.38 -1.40 -13.36
N VAL A 125 4.69 -2.30 -14.29
CA VAL A 125 4.42 -2.12 -15.73
C VAL A 125 3.65 -3.34 -16.21
N SER A 126 2.43 -3.12 -16.70
CA SER A 126 1.59 -4.18 -17.25
C SER A 126 1.79 -4.30 -18.76
N GLU A 127 2.22 -5.46 -19.23
CA GLU A 127 2.16 -5.85 -20.65
C GLU A 127 0.90 -6.69 -20.95
N LEU A 128 0.01 -6.84 -19.97
CA LEU A 128 -1.21 -7.64 -20.06
C LEU A 128 -2.33 -6.88 -20.77
N SER A 129 -3.32 -7.64 -21.25
CA SER A 129 -4.57 -7.10 -21.81
C SER A 129 -5.64 -6.82 -20.78
N ASP A 130 -5.45 -7.31 -19.54
CA ASP A 130 -6.37 -7.14 -18.42
C ASP A 130 -5.71 -6.31 -17.32
N ASP A 131 -6.52 -5.59 -16.56
CA ASP A 131 -6.08 -4.81 -15.40
C ASP A 131 -5.65 -5.73 -14.25
N VAL A 132 -4.77 -5.23 -13.38
CA VAL A 132 -4.27 -5.98 -12.21
C VAL A 132 -4.36 -5.15 -10.94
N ALA A 133 -5.03 -5.70 -9.92
CA ALA A 133 -5.06 -5.14 -8.59
C ALA A 133 -3.91 -5.67 -7.72
N ILE A 134 -3.04 -4.77 -7.28
CA ILE A 134 -1.92 -5.04 -6.38
C ILE A 134 -2.20 -4.29 -5.09
N CYS A 135 -2.58 -5.02 -4.04
CA CYS A 135 -3.12 -4.42 -2.82
C CYS A 135 -2.08 -4.43 -1.72
N ARG A 136 -1.62 -3.26 -1.28
CA ARG A 136 -0.68 -3.13 -0.15
C ARG A 136 -1.41 -3.34 1.17
N THR A 137 -0.71 -3.94 2.12
CA THR A 137 -1.12 -3.98 3.52
C THR A 137 -1.33 -2.55 4.05
N ASP A 138 -2.42 -2.34 4.79
CA ASP A 138 -2.68 -1.13 5.55
C ASP A 138 -1.79 -1.08 6.80
N TYR A 139 -0.56 -0.60 6.60
CA TYR A 139 0.49 -0.68 7.62
C TYR A 139 1.27 0.63 7.77
N PRO A 140 1.39 1.20 8.99
CA PRO A 140 0.66 0.80 10.20
C PRO A 140 -0.85 1.06 10.07
N GLY A 141 -1.67 0.22 10.69
CA GLY A 141 -3.13 0.27 10.51
C GLY A 141 -3.81 -1.03 10.93
N THR A 142 -4.92 -1.38 10.28
CA THR A 142 -5.66 -2.62 10.54
C THR A 142 -5.03 -3.85 9.89
N GLU A 143 -3.92 -3.67 9.16
CA GLU A 143 -3.12 -4.74 8.54
C GLU A 143 -3.86 -5.57 7.48
N ASN A 144 -4.95 -5.03 6.93
CA ASN A 144 -5.68 -5.59 5.81
C ASN A 144 -5.05 -5.18 4.46
N MET A 145 -5.19 -6.02 3.44
CA MET A 145 -4.55 -5.85 2.12
C MET A 145 -5.46 -5.04 1.19
N VAL A 146 -5.66 -3.77 1.53
CA VAL A 146 -6.74 -2.96 0.91
C VAL A 146 -6.27 -1.68 0.24
N ILE A 147 -4.99 -1.31 0.36
CA ILE A 147 -4.47 -0.08 -0.24
C ILE A 147 -4.15 -0.35 -1.71
N PRO A 148 -4.85 0.26 -2.68
CA PRO A 148 -4.81 -0.19 -4.05
C PRO A 148 -3.62 0.38 -4.84
N THR A 149 -3.00 -0.47 -5.64
CA THR A 149 -2.27 -0.11 -6.86
C THR A 149 -2.92 -0.89 -8.00
N TYR A 150 -3.88 -0.25 -8.67
CA TYR A 150 -4.67 -0.87 -9.74
C TYR A 150 -4.10 -0.48 -11.10
N VAL A 151 -3.21 -1.29 -11.65
CA VAL A 151 -2.54 -0.99 -12.92
C VAL A 151 -3.44 -1.41 -14.09
N GLN A 152 -3.75 -0.47 -14.98
CA GLN A 152 -4.55 -0.76 -16.17
C GLN A 152 -3.75 -1.56 -17.19
N ALA A 153 -4.45 -2.28 -18.07
CA ALA A 153 -3.85 -2.99 -19.18
C ALA A 153 -2.92 -2.08 -20.01
N GLY A 154 -1.67 -2.51 -20.23
CA GLY A 154 -0.68 -1.75 -20.99
C GLY A 154 -0.09 -0.52 -20.29
N ASP A 155 -0.47 -0.24 -19.03
CA ASP A 155 -0.08 0.97 -18.32
C ASP A 155 0.99 0.70 -17.25
N SER A 156 1.42 1.77 -16.57
CA SER A 156 2.37 1.70 -15.47
C SER A 156 1.99 2.62 -14.32
N LEU A 157 2.29 2.20 -13.09
CA LEU A 157 2.09 2.99 -11.88
C LEU A 157 3.30 2.89 -10.96
N PRO A 158 3.62 3.94 -10.19
CA PRO A 158 4.64 3.85 -9.15
C PRO A 158 4.21 2.87 -8.05
N LEU A 159 5.18 2.13 -7.52
CA LEU A 159 5.00 1.27 -6.35
C LEU A 159 5.73 1.91 -5.17
N THR A 160 5.08 2.00 -4.01
CA THR A 160 5.73 2.58 -2.82
C THR A 160 6.88 1.70 -2.35
N VAL A 161 8.09 2.25 -2.39
CA VAL A 161 9.27 1.67 -1.74
C VAL A 161 9.46 2.41 -0.42
N VAL A 162 9.21 1.72 0.69
CA VAL A 162 9.34 2.33 2.03
C VAL A 162 10.82 2.60 2.34
N ASP A 163 11.15 3.82 2.76
CA ASP A 163 12.45 4.10 3.38
C ASP A 163 12.44 3.54 4.80
N GLN A 164 13.13 2.41 5.00
CA GLN A 164 13.16 1.68 6.25
C GLN A 164 13.92 2.45 7.35
N ASP A 165 14.73 3.44 6.99
CA ASP A 165 15.55 4.21 7.93
C ASP A 165 14.76 5.36 8.58
N THR A 166 13.70 5.84 7.92
CA THR A 166 12.94 7.02 8.37
C THR A 166 11.45 6.79 8.56
N TYR A 167 10.88 5.72 7.99
CA TYR A 167 9.45 5.42 8.11
C TYR A 167 9.11 4.68 9.41
N TYR A 168 7.88 4.17 9.52
CA TYR A 168 7.37 3.44 10.68
C TYR A 168 8.28 2.26 11.08
N THR A 169 8.60 2.17 12.38
CA THR A 169 9.31 1.03 12.98
C THR A 169 8.38 0.26 13.91
N TRP A 170 8.33 -1.06 13.74
CA TRP A 170 7.52 -1.93 14.59
C TRP A 170 8.39 -2.61 15.63
N GLN A 171 8.16 -2.30 16.91
CA GLN A 171 8.97 -2.82 18.03
C GLN A 171 10.49 -2.62 17.85
N GLY A 172 10.87 -1.49 17.26
CA GLY A 172 12.26 -1.17 16.94
C GLY A 172 12.83 -1.89 15.72
N LEU A 173 12.00 -2.62 14.97
CA LEU A 173 12.36 -3.28 13.73
C LEU A 173 11.94 -2.42 12.52
N LYS A 174 12.81 -2.41 11.52
CA LYS A 174 12.56 -1.83 10.21
C LYS A 174 11.38 -2.49 9.52
N THR A 175 10.61 -1.73 8.75
CA THR A 175 9.41 -2.23 8.06
C THR A 175 9.49 -1.93 6.57
N SER A 176 8.90 -2.78 5.75
CA SER A 176 8.83 -2.62 4.28
C SER A 176 7.39 -2.68 3.82
N ALA A 177 7.11 -2.16 2.62
CA ALA A 177 5.81 -2.38 1.99
C ALA A 177 5.70 -3.85 1.54
N GLN A 178 4.55 -4.46 1.84
CA GLN A 178 4.15 -5.74 1.29
C GLN A 178 2.86 -5.57 0.49
N TYR A 179 2.84 -6.17 -0.69
CA TYR A 179 1.72 -6.13 -1.61
C TYR A 179 1.23 -7.53 -1.91
N TYR A 180 -0.06 -7.64 -2.17
CA TYR A 180 -0.75 -8.86 -2.55
C TYR A 180 -1.23 -8.71 -3.99
N VAL A 181 -0.66 -9.53 -4.86
CA VAL A 181 -0.81 -9.45 -6.32
C VAL A 181 -1.90 -10.42 -6.72
N ASN A 182 -3.04 -9.89 -7.13
CA ASN A 182 -4.20 -10.68 -7.50
C ASN A 182 -4.09 -11.13 -8.97
N ASN A 183 -4.91 -12.12 -9.36
CA ASN A 183 -5.03 -12.51 -10.76
C ASN A 183 -5.52 -11.33 -11.62
N ALA A 184 -5.06 -11.29 -12.87
CA ALA A 184 -5.48 -10.28 -13.82
C ALA A 184 -6.99 -10.42 -14.14
N GLY A 185 -7.65 -9.28 -14.35
CA GLY A 185 -9.08 -9.19 -14.66
C GLY A 185 -10.01 -9.14 -13.44
N ILE A 186 -9.46 -9.11 -12.21
CA ILE A 186 -10.24 -8.89 -10.98
C ILE A 186 -10.30 -7.39 -10.70
N SER A 187 -11.51 -6.88 -10.42
CA SER A 187 -11.73 -5.46 -10.07
C SER A 187 -10.98 -5.09 -8.78
N VAL A 188 -10.63 -3.81 -8.62
CA VAL A 188 -9.97 -3.34 -7.39
C VAL A 188 -10.84 -3.55 -6.16
N GLU A 189 -12.17 -3.40 -6.30
CA GLU A 189 -13.15 -3.56 -5.23
C GLU A 189 -13.26 -5.01 -4.75
N ASP A 190 -13.12 -5.98 -5.66
CA ASP A 190 -13.15 -7.40 -5.32
C ASP A 190 -11.78 -7.90 -4.84
N ALA A 191 -10.68 -7.29 -5.32
CA ALA A 191 -9.34 -7.76 -5.07
C ALA A 191 -8.75 -7.21 -3.76
N CYS A 192 -8.96 -5.93 -3.48
CA CYS A 192 -8.37 -5.21 -2.35
C CYS A 192 -9.30 -5.27 -1.13
N VAL A 193 -9.47 -6.48 -0.60
CA VAL A 193 -10.33 -6.81 0.53
C VAL A 193 -9.64 -7.80 1.47
N TRP A 194 -10.20 -8.00 2.67
CA TRP A 194 -9.88 -9.17 3.48
C TRP A 194 -10.69 -10.38 2.99
N GLY A 195 -10.05 -11.26 2.22
CA GLY A 195 -10.68 -12.40 1.57
C GLY A 195 -10.82 -13.65 2.44
N SER A 196 -11.44 -14.68 1.87
CA SER A 196 -11.55 -16.03 2.44
C SER A 196 -10.65 -17.03 1.71
N SER A 197 -10.40 -18.19 2.33
CA SER A 197 -9.53 -19.23 1.75
C SER A 197 -9.95 -19.76 0.38
N SER A 198 -11.21 -19.60 0.01
CA SER A 198 -11.75 -19.99 -1.30
C SER A 198 -11.75 -18.85 -2.33
N SER A 199 -11.44 -17.62 -1.93
CA SER A 199 -11.61 -16.44 -2.78
C SER A 199 -10.44 -16.19 -3.74
N GLY A 200 -9.22 -16.54 -3.35
CA GLY A 200 -8.01 -16.28 -4.14
C GLY A 200 -7.66 -14.79 -4.28
N VAL A 201 -8.22 -13.92 -3.44
CA VAL A 201 -8.01 -12.46 -3.45
C VAL A 201 -7.53 -11.94 -2.10
N GLY A 202 -6.99 -10.73 -2.07
CA GLY A 202 -6.54 -10.08 -0.83
C GLY A 202 -5.42 -10.87 -0.14
N ASN A 203 -5.62 -11.26 1.12
CA ASN A 203 -4.70 -12.11 1.90
C ASN A 203 -4.49 -13.49 1.28
N TRP A 204 -5.36 -13.89 0.35
CA TRP A 204 -5.29 -15.14 -0.41
C TRP A 204 -4.84 -14.91 -1.84
N ALA A 205 -4.30 -13.74 -2.19
CA ALA A 205 -3.71 -13.51 -3.50
C ALA A 205 -2.53 -14.48 -3.75
N PRO A 206 -2.30 -14.99 -4.97
CA PRO A 206 -1.24 -15.98 -5.24
C PRO A 206 0.20 -15.54 -4.93
N LEU A 207 0.51 -14.25 -5.06
CA LEU A 207 1.87 -13.74 -5.03
C LEU A 207 1.95 -12.48 -4.17
N ASN A 208 3.07 -12.31 -3.46
CA ASN A 208 3.37 -11.09 -2.76
C ASN A 208 4.55 -10.34 -3.39
N PHE A 209 4.48 -9.00 -3.43
CA PHE A 209 5.67 -8.17 -3.64
C PHE A 209 6.18 -7.65 -2.31
N GLY A 210 7.50 -7.60 -2.16
CA GLY A 210 8.18 -6.87 -1.09
C GLY A 210 8.90 -5.65 -1.67
N ALA A 211 8.77 -4.50 -1.02
CA ALA A 211 9.46 -3.27 -1.43
C ALA A 211 9.89 -2.44 -0.21
N GLY A 212 11.20 -2.28 -0.04
CA GLY A 212 11.76 -1.37 0.95
C GLY A 212 13.15 -0.92 0.55
N SER A 213 13.66 0.12 1.18
CA SER A 213 14.99 0.64 0.94
C SER A 213 15.69 0.98 2.24
N SER A 214 17.00 0.80 2.27
CA SER A 214 17.82 1.20 3.39
C SER A 214 19.23 1.52 2.91
N ASP A 215 19.86 2.52 3.52
CA ASP A 215 21.20 2.99 3.16
C ASP A 215 21.33 3.30 1.65
N GLY A 216 20.27 3.84 1.04
CA GLY A 216 20.22 4.22 -0.37
C GLY A 216 20.10 3.04 -1.36
N VAL A 217 19.88 1.81 -0.88
CA VAL A 217 19.66 0.62 -1.71
C VAL A 217 18.21 0.17 -1.55
N ALA A 218 17.48 0.00 -2.65
CA ALA A 218 16.15 -0.61 -2.62
C ALA A 218 16.23 -2.13 -2.80
N TYR A 219 15.40 -2.86 -2.07
CA TYR A 219 15.26 -4.31 -2.11
C TYR A 219 13.84 -4.63 -2.56
N LEU A 220 13.73 -5.31 -3.70
CA LEU A 220 12.47 -5.63 -4.36
C LEU A 220 12.35 -7.13 -4.51
N SER A 221 11.21 -7.69 -4.10
CA SER A 221 11.06 -9.14 -3.93
C SER A 221 9.79 -9.67 -4.57
N LEU A 222 9.85 -10.90 -5.09
CA LEU A 222 8.69 -11.74 -5.40
C LEU A 222 8.65 -12.85 -4.36
N ILE A 223 7.58 -12.92 -3.58
CA ILE A 223 7.48 -13.76 -2.38
C ILE A 223 6.26 -14.67 -2.51
N PRO A 224 6.40 -15.99 -2.27
CA PRO A 224 5.24 -16.88 -2.23
C PRO A 224 4.31 -16.48 -1.08
N ASN A 225 3.01 -16.35 -1.36
CA ASN A 225 2.04 -16.13 -0.30
C ASN A 225 1.81 -17.45 0.46
N PRO A 226 2.12 -17.55 1.76
CA PRO A 226 1.93 -18.78 2.53
C PRO A 226 0.46 -19.23 2.60
N ASN A 227 -0.49 -18.33 2.36
CA ASN A 227 -1.91 -18.65 2.37
C ASN A 227 -2.38 -19.29 1.04
N ASN A 228 -1.71 -19.05 -0.09
CA ASN A 228 -2.19 -19.52 -1.39
C ASN A 228 -1.05 -20.12 -2.23
N GLY A 229 -1.12 -21.43 -2.45
CA GLY A 229 -0.19 -22.16 -3.32
C GLY A 229 -0.61 -22.25 -4.79
N ASN A 230 -1.74 -21.65 -5.18
CA ASN A 230 -2.13 -21.57 -6.58
C ASN A 230 -1.29 -20.52 -7.30
N ALA A 231 -1.01 -20.75 -8.58
CA ALA A 231 -0.29 -19.79 -9.40
C ALA A 231 -1.17 -18.61 -9.84
N LEU A 232 -0.56 -17.43 -10.00
CA LEU A 232 -1.11 -16.36 -10.84
C LEU A 232 -1.42 -16.85 -12.27
N ASN A 233 -2.38 -16.19 -12.91
CA ASN A 233 -2.69 -16.35 -14.33
C ASN A 233 -1.76 -15.58 -15.28
N PHE A 234 -0.68 -14.98 -14.76
CA PHE A 234 0.37 -14.29 -15.51
C PHE A 234 1.73 -14.43 -14.79
N ASN A 235 2.79 -13.96 -15.44
CA ASN A 235 4.18 -14.02 -15.00
C ASN A 235 4.69 -12.63 -14.55
N VAL A 236 5.70 -12.61 -13.68
CA VAL A 236 6.30 -11.37 -13.17
C VAL A 236 7.82 -11.44 -13.19
N LYS A 237 8.49 -10.38 -13.62
CA LYS A 237 9.94 -10.24 -13.49
C LYS A 237 10.32 -8.85 -13.01
N ILE A 238 11.41 -8.75 -12.26
CA ILE A 238 11.99 -7.47 -11.84
C ILE A 238 13.20 -7.15 -12.71
N VAL A 239 13.16 -6.01 -13.40
CA VAL A 239 14.22 -5.57 -14.32
C VAL A 239 14.58 -4.11 -14.07
N ALA A 240 15.79 -3.70 -14.52
CA ALA A 240 16.17 -2.29 -14.54
C ALA A 240 15.17 -1.47 -15.37
N ALA A 241 14.84 -0.27 -14.90
CA ALA A 241 13.87 0.59 -15.58
C ALA A 241 14.41 1.15 -16.91
N ASP A 242 15.72 1.41 -16.97
CA ASP A 242 16.45 1.99 -18.08
C ASP A 242 17.97 1.72 -17.94
N ASP A 243 18.75 2.16 -18.93
CA ASP A 243 20.21 1.99 -19.00
C ASP A 243 20.99 2.74 -17.90
N SER A 244 20.33 3.66 -17.18
CA SER A 244 20.94 4.38 -16.05
C SER A 244 20.71 3.68 -14.70
N SER A 245 19.92 2.61 -14.69
CA SER A 245 19.53 1.86 -13.51
C SER A 245 20.39 0.61 -13.33
N THR A 246 20.73 0.27 -12.08
CA THR A 246 21.52 -0.92 -11.73
C THR A 246 20.75 -1.81 -10.77
N VAL A 247 20.28 -2.95 -11.30
CA VAL A 247 19.60 -4.01 -10.56
C VAL A 247 20.53 -5.21 -10.45
N ASN A 248 20.86 -5.60 -9.22
CA ASN A 248 21.70 -6.75 -8.92
C ASN A 248 20.85 -7.95 -8.52
N GLY A 249 21.12 -9.10 -9.13
CA GLY A 249 20.34 -10.33 -8.96
C GLY A 249 19.31 -10.53 -10.06
N GLU A 250 18.65 -11.69 -10.03
CA GLU A 250 17.57 -12.04 -10.95
C GLU A 250 16.35 -12.46 -10.12
N CYS A 251 15.19 -11.87 -10.42
CA CYS A 251 13.96 -12.24 -9.75
C CYS A 251 12.81 -12.35 -10.75
N ILE A 252 12.40 -13.59 -10.99
CA ILE A 252 11.41 -13.99 -11.98
C ILE A 252 10.44 -14.96 -11.30
N TYR A 253 9.16 -14.79 -11.59
CA TYR A 253 8.08 -15.70 -11.27
C TYR A 253 7.40 -16.09 -12.59
N GLU A 254 7.49 -17.37 -12.95
CA GLU A 254 6.90 -17.92 -14.16
C GLU A 254 6.14 -19.21 -13.86
N ASN A 255 4.88 -19.29 -14.30
CA ASN A 255 4.04 -20.48 -14.19
C ASN A 255 4.03 -21.11 -12.77
N GLY A 256 3.95 -20.27 -11.72
CA GLY A 256 3.96 -20.74 -10.33
C GLY A 256 5.34 -21.02 -9.74
N SER A 257 6.43 -20.74 -10.46
CA SER A 257 7.79 -21.03 -10.03
C SER A 257 8.63 -19.76 -9.92
N PHE A 258 9.43 -19.65 -8.86
CA PHE A 258 10.32 -18.52 -8.61
C PHE A 258 11.76 -18.85 -8.99
N SER A 259 12.51 -17.89 -9.53
CA SER A 259 13.94 -18.04 -9.85
C SER A 259 14.80 -18.33 -8.61
N GLY A 260 14.38 -17.86 -7.43
CA GLY A 260 15.06 -18.12 -6.16
C GLY A 260 14.54 -19.35 -5.39
N GLY A 261 13.68 -20.17 -6.00
CA GLY A 261 13.19 -21.42 -5.41
C GLY A 261 11.99 -21.24 -4.47
N SER A 262 11.89 -22.07 -3.43
CA SER A 262 10.71 -22.12 -2.55
C SER A 262 10.47 -20.85 -1.73
N ASP A 263 11.49 -20.01 -1.59
CA ASP A 263 11.46 -18.85 -0.69
C ASP A 263 11.21 -17.54 -1.47
N GLY A 264 10.97 -17.63 -2.78
CA GLY A 264 10.88 -16.47 -3.66
C GLY A 264 12.25 -15.95 -4.09
N CYS A 265 12.32 -14.69 -4.49
CA CYS A 265 13.56 -14.04 -4.91
C CYS A 265 13.56 -12.56 -4.54
N THR A 266 14.75 -11.96 -4.48
CA THR A 266 14.94 -10.53 -4.20
C THR A 266 16.06 -9.98 -5.07
N VAL A 267 15.90 -8.77 -5.57
CA VAL A 267 16.95 -7.99 -6.22
C VAL A 267 17.28 -6.74 -5.41
N SER A 268 18.49 -6.23 -5.62
CA SER A 268 18.91 -4.94 -5.05
C SER A 268 19.06 -3.89 -6.14
N VAL A 269 18.33 -2.79 -6.04
CA VAL A 269 18.48 -1.61 -6.89
C VAL A 269 19.48 -0.67 -6.24
N THR A 270 20.67 -0.56 -6.83
CA THR A 270 21.80 0.22 -6.29
C THR A 270 22.00 1.56 -6.98
N ALA A 271 21.32 1.77 -8.12
CA ALA A 271 21.21 3.04 -8.82
C ALA A 271 19.93 3.05 -9.66
N GLY A 272 19.29 4.21 -9.78
CA GLY A 272 18.09 4.37 -10.60
C GLY A 272 16.89 3.59 -10.07
N LYS A 273 16.14 2.97 -10.97
CA LYS A 273 14.82 2.39 -10.72
C LYS A 273 14.70 0.97 -11.28
N ALA A 274 13.71 0.23 -10.81
CA ALA A 274 13.34 -1.05 -11.37
C ALA A 274 11.84 -1.10 -11.72
N LYS A 275 11.47 -2.08 -12.52
CA LYS A 275 10.10 -2.36 -12.94
C LYS A 275 9.73 -3.79 -12.56
N PHE A 276 8.61 -3.95 -11.87
CA PHE A 276 7.86 -5.21 -11.84
C PHE A 276 7.08 -5.30 -13.14
N VAL A 277 7.54 -6.11 -14.09
CA VAL A 277 6.88 -6.30 -15.38
C VAL A 277 5.91 -7.47 -15.27
N LEU A 278 4.63 -7.23 -15.54
CA LEU A 278 3.58 -8.25 -15.59
C LEU A 278 3.39 -8.68 -17.05
N TYR A 279 3.52 -9.97 -17.37
CA TYR A 279 3.50 -10.48 -18.75
C TYR A 279 2.93 -11.90 -18.85
N ASN A 280 2.60 -12.34 -20.06
CA ASN A 280 2.18 -13.72 -20.37
C ASN A 280 3.34 -14.55 -20.89
#